data_AF-A0A6N7VNF0-F1
#
_entry.id   AF-A0A6N7VNF0-F1
#
_cell.length_a   1.000
_cell.length_b   1.000
_cell.length_c   1.000
_cell.angle_alpha   90.00
_cell.angle_beta   90.00
_cell.angle_gamma   90.00
#
_symmetry.space_group_name_H-M   'P 1'
#
loop_
_entity.id
_entity.type
_entity.pdbx_description
1 polymer ?
#
loop_
_entity_poly.entity_id
_entity_poly.type
_entity_poly.pdbx_seq_one_letter_code
_entity_poly.pdbx_strand_id
1 'polypeptide(L)'
;MATLRSVLATILIAIGVLAAPLTVLGHWTTTSLVDQDGFIDLYEPVASSPVFHDYVAGGIADTTSEALSTSILGSTSESLSSSIASTARQWGLPDSWASAIEAAPENADEALHDGVRDTALAALDSPEFHQAWPTLLRQVHTDFISAVDTPGEDTAVLTIATGPLIETFRASLVDQGLPIASLIPDIDLPLPFATVSGIDEARSARTVLGWFATWGGVVTAIALLLGILVAPSRFLALGLAGLFCALSTGALLLIAWTIGPQVMGHGPLPELLWSATINPLVDVGALVAEGSALVALLGFALHIATRKNRRRR
;
A
#
# COMPACT_ATOMS: atom_id res chain seq x y z
N MET A 1 -2.82 -52.13 -6.10
CA MET A 1 -1.64 -51.23 -6.09
C MET A 1 -1.79 -50.02 -7.02
N ALA A 2 -2.31 -50.16 -8.25
CA ALA A 2 -2.49 -49.03 -9.17
C ALA A 2 -3.40 -47.91 -8.64
N THR A 3 -4.48 -48.28 -7.92
CA THR A 3 -5.40 -47.33 -7.28
C THR A 3 -4.73 -46.53 -6.16
N LEU A 4 -3.98 -47.19 -5.27
CA LEU A 4 -3.27 -46.51 -4.17
C LEU A 4 -2.24 -45.49 -4.67
N ARG A 5 -1.47 -45.84 -5.72
CA ARG A 5 -0.52 -44.91 -6.36
C ARG A 5 -1.24 -43.72 -6.99
N SER A 6 -2.39 -43.95 -7.61
CA SER A 6 -3.20 -42.87 -8.19
C SER A 6 -3.76 -41.95 -7.10
N VAL A 7 -4.31 -42.50 -6.01
CA VAL A 7 -4.84 -41.70 -4.90
C VAL A 7 -3.73 -40.88 -4.25
N LEU A 8 -2.57 -41.48 -3.97
CA LEU A 8 -1.43 -40.79 -3.39
C LEU A 8 -0.93 -39.66 -4.31
N ALA A 9 -0.80 -39.93 -5.61
CA ALA A 9 -0.40 -38.91 -6.58
C ALA A 9 -1.40 -37.75 -6.64
N THR A 10 -2.71 -38.03 -6.65
CA THR A 10 -3.75 -37.00 -6.62
C THR A 10 -3.68 -36.15 -5.37
N ILE A 11 -3.50 -36.76 -4.19
CA ILE A 11 -3.38 -36.04 -2.91
C ILE A 11 -2.14 -35.14 -2.92
N LEU A 12 -0.98 -35.66 -3.34
CA LEU A 12 0.26 -34.88 -3.39
C LEU A 12 0.17 -33.70 -4.37
N ILE A 13 -0.41 -33.91 -5.55
CA ILE A 13 -0.62 -32.84 -6.52
C ILE A 13 -1.60 -31.80 -5.97
N ALA A 14 -2.71 -32.24 -5.36
CA ALA A 14 -3.69 -31.33 -4.75
C ALA A 14 -3.05 -30.47 -3.65
N ILE A 15 -2.24 -31.07 -2.78
CA ILE A 15 -1.48 -30.34 -1.75
C ILE A 15 -0.56 -29.30 -2.40
N GLY A 16 0.23 -29.70 -3.40
CA GLY A 16 1.13 -28.77 -4.08
C GLY A 16 0.41 -27.62 -4.80
N VAL A 17 -0.70 -27.91 -5.48
CA VAL A 17 -1.53 -26.91 -6.17
C VAL A 17 -2.15 -25.89 -5.21
N LEU A 18 -2.55 -26.33 -4.02
CA LEU A 18 -3.11 -25.45 -2.99
C LEU A 18 -2.02 -24.68 -2.23
N ALA A 19 -0.86 -25.30 -2.02
CA ALA A 19 0.28 -24.68 -1.36
C ALA A 19 0.99 -23.64 -2.25
N ALA A 20 0.96 -23.80 -3.58
CA ALA A 20 1.59 -22.89 -4.53
C ALA A 20 1.16 -21.42 -4.36
N PRO A 21 -0.14 -21.06 -4.41
CA PRO A 21 -0.55 -19.67 -4.28
C PRO A 21 -0.27 -19.10 -2.87
N LEU A 22 -0.37 -19.92 -1.81
CA LEU A 22 0.00 -19.53 -0.45
C LEU A 22 1.50 -19.30 -0.28
N THR A 23 2.32 -20.06 -1.02
CA THR A 23 3.77 -19.87 -1.05
C THR A 23 4.13 -18.54 -1.70
N VAL A 24 3.51 -18.22 -2.84
CA VAL A 24 3.73 -16.95 -3.55
C VAL A 24 3.30 -15.78 -2.67
N LEU A 25 2.08 -15.86 -2.12
CA LEU A 25 1.55 -14.82 -1.24
C LEU A 25 2.40 -14.66 0.01
N GLY A 26 2.80 -15.77 0.65
CA GLY A 26 3.64 -15.75 1.84
C GLY A 26 4.98 -15.11 1.57
N HIS A 27 5.66 -15.51 0.49
CA HIS A 27 6.94 -14.93 0.11
C HIS A 27 6.80 -13.43 -0.17
N TRP A 28 5.84 -13.04 -1.02
CA TRP A 28 5.60 -11.63 -1.35
C TRP A 28 5.26 -10.80 -0.10
N THR A 29 4.39 -11.28 0.78
CA THR A 29 4.07 -10.57 2.03
C THR A 29 5.30 -10.40 2.89
N THR A 30 6.14 -11.44 3.03
CA THR A 30 7.35 -11.33 3.84
C THR A 30 8.38 -10.38 3.25
N THR A 31 8.56 -10.37 1.93
CA THR A 31 9.56 -9.52 1.27
C THR A 31 9.09 -8.09 1.06
N SER A 32 7.78 -7.85 0.93
CA SER A 32 7.25 -6.54 0.55
C SER A 32 6.56 -5.80 1.71
N LEU A 33 6.03 -6.51 2.72
CA LEU A 33 5.31 -5.89 3.84
C LEU A 33 6.00 -6.12 5.19
N VAL A 34 6.59 -7.29 5.41
CA VAL A 34 7.25 -7.62 6.69
C VAL A 34 8.70 -7.14 6.69
N ASP A 35 9.42 -7.29 5.58
CA ASP A 35 10.76 -6.74 5.42
C ASP A 35 10.70 -5.21 5.27
N GLN A 36 11.61 -4.53 5.98
CA GLN A 36 11.60 -3.08 6.05
C GLN A 36 11.97 -2.43 4.72
N ASP A 37 13.00 -2.95 4.04
CA ASP A 37 13.47 -2.35 2.78
C ASP A 37 12.44 -2.58 1.68
N GLY A 38 11.85 -3.77 1.60
CA GLY A 38 10.78 -4.02 0.65
C GLY A 38 9.50 -3.22 0.93
N PHE A 39 9.17 -2.92 2.18
CA PHE A 39 8.08 -2.01 2.53
C PHE A 39 8.35 -0.57 2.07
N ILE A 40 9.59 -0.11 2.25
CA ILE A 40 10.01 1.21 1.76
C ILE A 40 9.91 1.24 0.23
N ASP A 41 10.47 0.26 -0.47
CA ASP A 41 10.41 0.18 -1.94
C ASP A 41 8.98 0.15 -2.46
N LEU A 42 8.06 -0.51 -1.72
CA LEU A 42 6.65 -0.61 -2.08
C LEU A 42 5.92 0.74 -2.00
N TYR A 43 6.21 1.54 -0.97
CA TYR A 43 5.50 2.79 -0.69
C TYR A 43 6.30 4.07 -0.99
N GLU A 44 7.57 3.95 -1.41
CA GLU A 44 8.38 5.07 -1.87
C GLU A 44 7.67 5.87 -2.99
N PRO A 45 7.06 5.23 -4.01
CA PRO A 45 6.40 5.98 -5.09
C PRO A 45 5.20 6.83 -4.63
N VAL A 46 4.62 6.54 -3.45
CA VAL A 46 3.50 7.30 -2.89
C VAL A 46 3.90 8.76 -2.64
N ALA A 47 5.17 9.02 -2.30
CA ALA A 47 5.68 10.38 -2.13
C ALA A 47 5.58 11.25 -3.39
N SER A 48 5.47 10.66 -4.58
CA SER A 48 5.32 11.38 -5.85
C SER A 48 3.88 11.35 -6.38
N SER A 49 2.94 10.80 -5.61
CA SER A 49 1.56 10.63 -6.07
C SER A 49 0.78 11.94 -5.93
N PRO A 50 0.17 12.47 -7.02
CA PRO A 50 -0.68 13.65 -6.93
C PRO A 50 -1.85 13.46 -5.97
N VAL A 51 -2.40 12.23 -5.89
CA VAL A 51 -3.50 11.89 -4.98
C VAL A 51 -3.06 11.98 -3.51
N PHE A 52 -1.83 11.58 -3.21
CA PHE A 52 -1.26 11.71 -1.87
C PHE A 52 -0.98 13.18 -1.53
N HIS A 53 -0.38 13.92 -2.47
CA HIS A 53 -0.11 15.34 -2.33
C HIS A 53 -1.38 16.14 -2.07
N ASP A 54 -2.41 15.96 -2.89
CA ASP A 54 -3.71 16.63 -2.75
C ASP A 54 -4.38 16.32 -1.41
N TYR A 55 -4.31 15.05 -0.97
CA TYR A 55 -4.90 14.67 0.31
C TYR A 55 -4.19 15.36 1.49
N VAL A 56 -2.85 15.31 1.53
CA VAL A 56 -2.08 15.88 2.64
C VAL A 56 -2.16 17.41 2.62
N ALA A 57 -1.99 18.03 1.45
CA ALA A 57 -2.09 19.48 1.29
C ALA A 57 -3.50 19.99 1.62
N GLY A 58 -4.55 19.28 1.18
CA GLY A 58 -5.93 19.58 1.52
C GLY A 58 -6.20 19.50 3.01
N GLY A 59 -5.75 18.43 3.69
CA GLY A 59 -5.91 18.28 5.13
C GLY A 59 -5.17 19.34 5.96
N ILE A 60 -3.95 19.73 5.54
CA ILE A 60 -3.21 20.84 6.14
C ILE A 60 -3.95 22.16 5.92
N ALA A 61 -4.43 22.41 4.71
CA ALA A 61 -5.18 23.61 4.36
C ALA A 61 -6.48 23.72 5.15
N ASP A 62 -7.27 22.65 5.25
CA ASP A 62 -8.51 22.58 6.03
C ASP A 62 -8.25 22.89 7.52
N THR A 63 -7.27 22.20 8.12
CA THR A 63 -6.97 22.38 9.55
C THR A 63 -6.43 23.77 9.85
N THR A 64 -5.54 24.27 8.99
CA THR A 64 -4.89 25.57 9.16
C THR A 64 -5.88 26.70 8.91
N SER A 65 -6.71 26.61 7.86
CA SER A 65 -7.72 27.62 7.54
C SER A 65 -8.79 27.68 8.63
N GLU A 66 -9.20 26.56 9.21
CA GLU A 66 -10.15 26.52 10.34
C GLU A 66 -9.56 27.16 11.60
N ALA A 67 -8.29 26.85 11.93
CA ALA A 67 -7.60 27.42 13.08
C ALA A 67 -7.37 28.94 12.92
N LEU A 68 -6.94 29.39 11.74
CA LEU A 68 -6.83 30.81 11.42
C LEU A 68 -8.20 31.48 11.43
N SER A 69 -9.23 30.83 10.87
CA SER A 69 -10.59 31.36 10.86
C SER A 69 -11.12 31.58 12.27
N THR A 70 -10.90 30.64 13.18
CA THR A 70 -11.31 30.78 14.58
C THR A 70 -10.53 31.90 15.29
N SER A 71 -9.24 32.05 14.97
CA SER A 71 -8.35 33.03 15.61
C SER A 71 -8.53 34.46 15.08
N ILE A 72 -8.80 34.61 13.79
CA ILE A 72 -8.94 35.89 13.07
C ILE A 72 -10.42 36.32 13.00
N LEU A 73 -11.35 35.37 12.79
CA LEU A 73 -12.77 35.61 12.49
C LEU A 73 -13.71 35.45 13.70
N GLY A 74 -13.16 35.36 14.92
CA GLY A 74 -13.96 35.52 16.15
C GLY A 74 -14.70 36.86 16.24
N SER A 75 -14.40 37.83 15.36
CA SER A 75 -15.09 39.11 15.20
C SER A 75 -15.65 39.33 13.79
N THR A 76 -16.93 39.72 13.74
CA THR A 76 -17.83 40.08 12.60
C THR A 76 -17.25 40.41 11.21
N SER A 77 -17.98 39.96 10.17
CA SER A 77 -17.73 40.07 8.71
C SER A 77 -17.35 41.45 8.15
N GLU A 78 -17.85 42.55 8.69
CA GLU A 78 -17.49 43.90 8.19
C GLU A 78 -16.09 44.35 8.62
N SER A 79 -15.54 43.78 9.69
CA SER A 79 -14.18 44.11 10.16
C SER A 79 -13.08 43.30 9.48
N LEU A 80 -13.45 42.26 8.72
CA LEU A 80 -12.56 41.25 8.20
C LEU A 80 -11.75 41.71 6.99
N SER A 81 -12.34 42.43 6.04
CA SER A 81 -11.64 42.82 4.80
C SER A 81 -10.44 43.77 5.04
N SER A 82 -10.59 44.76 5.92
CA SER A 82 -9.51 45.70 6.25
C SER A 82 -8.50 45.13 7.27
N SER A 83 -8.95 44.22 8.14
CA SER A 83 -8.10 43.58 9.14
C SER A 83 -7.26 42.46 8.54
N ILE A 84 -7.77 41.67 7.59
CA ILE A 84 -7.01 40.55 7.00
C ILE A 84 -5.87 41.07 6.14
N ALA A 85 -6.05 42.08 5.29
CA ALA A 85 -4.95 42.62 4.47
C ALA A 85 -3.83 43.27 5.31
N SER A 86 -4.17 43.92 6.42
CA SER A 86 -3.20 44.51 7.35
C SER A 86 -2.52 43.44 8.23
N THR A 87 -3.27 42.43 8.67
CA THR A 87 -2.76 41.27 9.42
C THR A 87 -1.87 40.39 8.55
N ALA A 88 -2.24 40.19 7.28
CA ALA A 88 -1.46 39.48 6.27
C ALA A 88 -0.07 40.09 6.10
N ARG A 89 0.00 41.43 5.98
CA ARG A 89 1.29 42.16 5.92
C ARG A 89 2.06 42.06 7.24
N GLN A 90 1.38 42.09 8.38
CA GLN A 90 2.01 41.94 9.69
C GLN A 90 2.61 40.54 9.89
N TRP A 91 1.98 39.51 9.32
CA TRP A 91 2.41 38.13 9.37
C TRP A 91 3.32 37.72 8.21
N GLY A 92 3.67 38.66 7.31
CA GLY A 92 4.57 38.39 6.20
C GLY A 92 4.04 37.34 5.22
N LEU A 93 2.73 37.32 4.95
CA LEU A 93 2.14 36.43 3.94
C LEU A 93 2.80 36.64 2.57
N PRO A 94 2.87 35.61 1.70
CA PRO A 94 3.44 35.76 0.38
C PRO A 94 2.60 36.76 -0.41
N ASP A 95 3.24 37.55 -1.26
CA ASP A 95 2.55 38.58 -2.05
C ASP A 95 1.40 38.00 -2.89
N SER A 96 1.52 36.74 -3.34
CA SER A 96 0.45 36.03 -4.04
C SER A 96 -0.81 35.84 -3.19
N TRP A 97 -0.67 35.44 -1.92
CA TRP A 97 -1.82 35.26 -1.02
C TRP A 97 -2.42 36.60 -0.64
N ALA A 98 -1.56 37.58 -0.30
CA ALA A 98 -2.01 38.92 0.07
C ALA A 98 -2.78 39.59 -1.09
N SER A 99 -2.27 39.46 -2.32
CA SER A 99 -2.95 39.99 -3.51
C SER A 99 -4.26 39.26 -3.82
N ALA A 100 -4.34 37.94 -3.61
CA ALA A 100 -5.57 37.17 -3.79
C ALA A 100 -6.66 37.58 -2.79
N ILE A 101 -6.30 37.75 -1.52
CA ILE A 101 -7.19 38.24 -0.46
C ILE A 101 -7.66 39.67 -0.74
N GLU A 102 -6.75 40.56 -1.18
CA GLU A 102 -7.11 41.94 -1.53
C GLU A 102 -8.02 42.02 -2.76
N ALA A 103 -7.87 41.10 -3.71
CA ALA A 103 -8.68 41.04 -4.92
C ALA A 103 -10.13 40.59 -4.65
N ALA A 104 -10.34 39.73 -3.64
CA ALA A 104 -11.65 39.20 -3.27
C ALA A 104 -11.81 39.11 -1.75
N PRO A 105 -12.02 40.24 -1.05
CA PRO A 105 -12.10 40.25 0.42
C PRO A 105 -13.27 39.44 0.97
N GLU A 106 -14.36 39.28 0.22
CA GLU A 106 -15.48 38.42 0.58
C GLU A 106 -15.14 36.91 0.60
N ASN A 107 -14.08 36.48 -0.08
CA ASN A 107 -13.64 35.09 -0.20
C ASN A 107 -12.22 34.89 0.38
N ALA A 108 -11.87 35.69 1.38
CA ALA A 108 -10.53 35.67 1.98
C ALA A 108 -10.19 34.31 2.62
N ASP A 109 -11.20 33.59 3.12
CA ASP A 109 -11.09 32.24 3.65
C ASP A 109 -10.65 31.23 2.57
N GLU A 110 -11.26 31.28 1.38
CA GLU A 110 -10.89 30.45 0.24
C GLU A 110 -9.48 30.79 -0.27
N ALA A 111 -9.15 32.08 -0.40
CA ALA A 111 -7.82 32.52 -0.81
C ALA A 111 -6.71 32.09 0.18
N LEU A 112 -7.01 32.09 1.48
CA LEU A 112 -6.10 31.58 2.51
C LEU A 112 -5.95 30.06 2.42
N HIS A 113 -7.06 29.34 2.23
CA HIS A 113 -7.05 27.89 2.07
C HIS A 113 -6.20 27.47 0.86
N ASP A 114 -6.46 28.05 -0.31
CA ASP A 114 -5.73 27.78 -1.54
C ASP A 114 -4.23 28.10 -1.40
N GLY A 115 -3.89 29.23 -0.76
CA GLY A 115 -2.50 29.60 -0.52
C GLY A 115 -1.75 28.57 0.34
N VAL A 116 -2.37 28.14 1.45
CA VAL A 116 -1.81 27.10 2.32
C VAL A 116 -1.67 25.79 1.57
N ARG A 117 -2.69 25.39 0.80
CA ARG A 117 -2.66 24.18 -0.03
C ARG A 117 -1.51 24.22 -1.02
N ASP A 118 -1.37 25.29 -1.80
CA ASP A 118 -0.34 25.42 -2.83
C ASP A 118 1.09 25.37 -2.23
N THR A 119 1.25 25.92 -1.02
CA THR A 119 2.54 25.87 -0.32
C THR A 119 2.84 24.50 0.27
N ALA A 120 1.80 23.81 0.76
CA ALA A 120 1.92 22.41 1.16
C ALA A 120 2.27 21.52 -0.03
N LEU A 121 1.64 21.73 -1.20
CA LEU A 121 2.00 21.03 -2.45
C LEU A 121 3.46 21.29 -2.83
N ALA A 122 3.91 22.54 -2.81
CA ALA A 122 5.31 22.88 -3.10
C ALA A 122 6.30 22.24 -2.11
N ALA A 123 5.93 22.12 -0.83
CA ALA A 123 6.75 21.44 0.17
C ALA A 123 6.78 19.91 -0.05
N LEU A 124 5.67 19.31 -0.47
CA LEU A 124 5.57 17.87 -0.76
C LEU A 124 6.28 17.47 -2.07
N ASP A 125 6.44 18.40 -3.01
CA ASP A 125 7.23 18.19 -4.25
C ASP A 125 8.74 18.45 -4.03
N SER A 126 9.14 18.90 -2.84
CA SER A 126 10.53 19.30 -2.57
C SER A 126 11.51 18.11 -2.49
N PRO A 127 12.76 18.26 -2.97
CA PRO A 127 13.80 17.23 -2.81
C PRO A 127 14.05 16.84 -1.35
N GLU A 128 13.85 17.76 -0.41
CA GLU A 128 14.00 17.54 1.02
C GLU A 128 12.94 16.56 1.54
N PHE A 129 11.69 16.73 1.12
CA PHE A 129 10.61 15.79 1.45
C PHE A 129 10.91 14.40 0.89
N HIS A 130 11.30 14.29 -0.38
CA HIS A 130 11.64 13.01 -1.00
C HIS A 130 12.82 12.29 -0.32
N GLN A 131 13.80 13.04 0.20
CA GLN A 131 14.91 12.48 0.98
C GLN A 131 14.49 12.03 2.39
N ALA A 132 13.53 12.72 3.01
CA ALA A 132 13.02 12.38 4.33
C ALA A 132 12.01 11.22 4.31
N TRP A 133 11.30 11.03 3.19
CA TRP A 133 10.21 10.05 3.06
C TRP A 133 10.60 8.61 3.43
N PRO A 134 11.72 8.04 2.97
CA PRO A 134 12.12 6.69 3.38
C PRO A 134 12.33 6.55 4.90
N THR A 135 12.78 7.61 5.57
CA THR A 135 12.95 7.60 7.03
C THR A 135 11.60 7.59 7.76
N LEU A 136 10.62 8.32 7.23
CA LEU A 136 9.24 8.27 7.72
C LEU A 136 8.65 6.88 7.53
N LEU A 137 8.80 6.27 6.35
CA LEU A 137 8.33 4.92 6.08
C LEU A 137 8.94 3.86 7.01
N ARG A 138 10.23 4.00 7.36
CA ARG A 138 10.88 3.12 8.36
C ARG A 138 10.23 3.21 9.73
N GLN A 139 9.88 4.42 10.16
CA GLN A 139 9.19 4.63 11.44
C GLN A 139 7.81 3.97 11.40
N VAL A 140 7.03 4.24 10.35
CA VAL A 140 5.70 3.64 10.16
C VAL A 140 5.76 2.12 10.15
N HIS A 141 6.74 1.55 9.44
CA HIS A 141 6.96 0.11 9.41
C HIS A 141 7.25 -0.45 10.80
N THR A 142 8.15 0.19 11.55
CA THR A 142 8.49 -0.22 12.92
C THR A 142 7.27 -0.21 13.84
N ASP A 143 6.48 0.86 13.77
CA ASP A 143 5.27 1.01 14.59
C ASP A 143 4.20 -0.03 14.21
N PHE A 144 4.03 -0.28 12.90
CA PHE A 144 3.11 -1.30 12.40
C PHE A 144 3.52 -2.72 12.82
N ILE A 145 4.79 -3.08 12.64
CA ILE A 145 5.29 -4.40 13.03
C ILE A 145 5.18 -4.59 14.55
N SER A 146 5.51 -3.56 15.33
CA SER A 146 5.35 -3.58 16.80
C SER A 146 3.89 -3.78 17.21
N ALA A 147 2.94 -3.11 16.55
CA ALA A 147 1.51 -3.28 16.80
C ALA A 147 1.03 -4.70 16.47
N VAL A 148 1.47 -5.27 15.34
CA VAL A 148 1.12 -6.65 14.96
C VAL A 148 1.71 -7.68 15.94
N ASP A 149 2.93 -7.47 16.41
CA ASP A 149 3.63 -8.39 17.31
C ASP A 149 3.17 -8.29 18.77
N THR A 150 2.57 -7.15 19.18
CA THR A 150 2.05 -6.94 20.54
C THR A 150 0.65 -7.54 20.69
N PRO A 151 0.44 -8.55 21.56
CA PRO A 151 -0.89 -9.14 21.78
C PRO A 151 -1.82 -8.19 22.56
N GLY A 152 -3.11 -8.17 22.22
CA GLY A 152 -4.17 -7.62 23.07
C GLY A 152 -4.98 -6.44 22.52
N GLU A 153 -4.58 -5.85 21.39
CA GLU A 153 -5.33 -4.80 20.71
C GLU A 153 -5.68 -5.22 19.27
N ASP A 154 -6.98 -5.18 18.92
CA ASP A 154 -7.48 -5.51 17.57
C ASP A 154 -7.47 -4.28 16.63
N THR A 155 -7.20 -3.11 17.18
CA THR A 155 -7.10 -1.85 16.45
C THR A 155 -5.83 -1.16 16.88
N ALA A 156 -4.95 -0.84 15.93
CA ALA A 156 -3.86 0.09 16.17
C ALA A 156 -4.07 1.34 15.33
N VAL A 157 -3.89 2.46 16.01
CA VAL A 157 -3.79 3.75 15.34
C VAL A 157 -2.33 3.89 14.93
N LEU A 158 -2.05 3.67 13.64
CA LEU A 158 -0.73 3.97 13.10
C LEU A 158 -0.62 5.49 13.03
N THR A 159 0.09 6.04 13.99
CA THR A 159 0.45 7.45 13.99
C THR A 159 1.76 7.58 13.23
N ILE A 160 1.76 8.34 12.14
CA ILE A 160 3.04 8.81 11.62
C ILE A 160 3.49 9.89 12.59
N ALA A 161 4.72 9.79 13.07
CA ALA A 161 5.36 10.91 13.75
C ALA A 161 5.39 12.07 12.76
N THR A 162 4.45 12.99 12.88
CA THR A 162 4.28 14.14 11.98
C THR A 162 5.42 15.15 12.16
N GLY A 163 6.23 15.01 13.21
CA GLY A 163 7.38 15.86 13.51
C GLY A 163 8.29 16.15 12.31
N PRO A 164 8.88 15.16 11.62
CA PRO A 164 9.76 15.43 10.48
C PRO A 164 9.04 16.01 9.25
N LEU A 165 7.75 15.69 9.05
CA LEU A 165 6.91 16.28 7.99
C LEU A 165 6.62 17.76 8.28
N ILE A 166 6.24 18.06 9.52
CA ILE A 166 5.96 19.41 10.00
C ILE A 166 7.23 20.25 9.98
N GLU A 167 8.38 19.70 10.35
CA GLU A 167 9.67 20.41 10.29
C GLU A 167 10.09 20.71 8.84
N THR A 168 9.84 19.79 7.89
CA THR A 168 10.10 20.04 6.46
C THR A 168 9.15 21.12 5.92
N PHE A 169 7.87 21.05 6.27
CA PHE A 169 6.89 22.08 5.92
C PHE A 169 7.23 23.44 6.55
N ARG A 170 7.62 23.45 7.83
CA ARG A 170 8.07 24.65 8.56
C ARG A 170 9.30 25.26 7.92
N ALA A 171 10.29 24.45 7.53
CA ALA A 171 11.48 24.92 6.82
C ALA A 171 11.12 25.55 5.47
N SER A 172 10.22 24.94 4.70
CA SER A 172 9.71 25.49 3.44
C SER A 172 8.98 26.83 3.63
N LEU A 173 8.15 26.94 4.67
CA LEU A 173 7.48 28.20 5.02
C LEU A 173 8.49 29.28 5.40
N VAL A 174 9.51 28.96 6.20
CA VAL A 174 10.57 29.92 6.57
C VAL A 174 11.35 30.38 5.33
N ASP A 175 11.67 29.47 4.40
CA ASP A 175 12.41 29.80 3.17
C ASP A 175 11.59 30.72 2.24
N GLN A 176 10.26 30.56 2.21
CA GLN A 176 9.34 31.45 1.51
C GLN A 176 9.08 32.79 2.24
N GLY A 177 9.79 33.05 3.33
CA GLY A 177 9.67 34.29 4.09
C GLY A 177 8.46 34.35 5.02
N LEU A 178 7.83 33.21 5.32
CA LEU A 178 6.63 33.13 6.16
C LEU A 178 6.98 32.87 7.64
N PRO A 179 6.84 33.87 8.53
CA PRO A 179 6.96 33.67 9.98
C PRO A 179 5.76 32.90 10.58
N ILE A 180 4.74 32.53 9.78
CA ILE A 180 3.60 31.67 10.15
C ILE A 180 4.04 30.30 10.66
N ALA A 181 5.26 29.86 10.35
CA ALA A 181 5.94 28.74 10.98
C ALA A 181 5.83 28.73 12.52
N SER A 182 5.76 29.91 13.15
CA SER A 182 5.61 30.08 14.60
C SER A 182 4.16 30.13 15.12
N LEU A 183 3.19 30.22 14.20
CA LEU A 183 1.74 30.25 14.46
C LEU A 183 1.05 28.92 14.17
N ILE A 184 1.68 28.05 13.37
CA ILE A 184 1.29 26.64 13.27
C ILE A 184 1.51 26.06 14.66
N PRO A 185 0.45 25.75 15.42
CA PRO A 185 0.63 25.18 16.74
C PRO A 185 1.38 23.85 16.57
N ASP A 186 2.12 23.39 17.58
CA ASP A 186 2.57 22.00 17.67
C ASP A 186 1.34 21.11 17.88
N ILE A 187 0.43 21.14 16.90
CA ILE A 187 -0.59 20.15 16.76
C ILE A 187 0.22 18.96 16.27
N ASP A 188 0.49 18.03 17.18
CA ASP A 188 0.58 16.62 16.83
C ASP A 188 -0.73 16.34 16.10
N LEU A 189 -0.85 16.70 14.82
CA LEU A 189 -1.95 16.25 14.00
C LEU A 189 -1.72 14.76 14.00
N PRO A 190 -2.54 13.98 14.73
CA PRO A 190 -2.57 12.57 14.51
C PRO A 190 -3.37 12.48 13.22
N LEU A 191 -2.75 12.84 12.10
CA LEU A 191 -3.28 12.50 10.79
C LEU A 191 -3.38 10.98 10.89
N PRO A 192 -4.59 10.41 11.00
CA PRO A 192 -4.72 8.97 11.08
C PRO A 192 -4.39 8.51 9.65
N PHE A 193 -3.10 8.30 9.37
CA PHE A 193 -2.67 7.87 8.04
C PHE A 193 -3.35 6.54 7.68
N ALA A 194 -3.64 5.72 8.69
CA ALA A 194 -4.72 4.75 8.68
C ALA A 194 -5.07 4.32 10.11
N THR A 195 -6.37 4.20 10.41
CA THR A 195 -6.80 3.31 11.49
C THR A 195 -6.80 1.90 10.94
N VAL A 196 -5.89 1.05 11.39
CA VAL A 196 -5.83 -0.34 10.94
C VAL A 196 -6.63 -1.18 11.93
N SER A 197 -7.84 -1.56 11.50
CA SER A 197 -8.66 -2.58 12.17
C SER A 197 -8.27 -3.98 11.68
N GLY A 198 -8.43 -4.99 12.54
CA GLY A 198 -8.18 -6.40 12.19
C GLY A 198 -6.72 -6.81 12.40
N ILE A 199 -6.11 -6.33 13.49
CA ILE A 199 -4.72 -6.67 13.84
C ILE A 199 -4.61 -8.14 14.23
N ASP A 200 -5.66 -8.71 14.82
CA ASP A 200 -5.66 -10.14 15.13
C ASP A 200 -5.68 -10.97 13.84
N GLU A 201 -6.45 -10.58 12.81
CA GLU A 201 -6.39 -11.19 11.49
C GLU A 201 -5.01 -11.04 10.86
N ALA A 202 -4.42 -9.84 10.91
CA ALA A 202 -3.08 -9.58 10.39
C ALA A 202 -2.01 -10.46 11.07
N ARG A 203 -2.09 -10.64 12.40
CA ARG A 203 -1.18 -11.53 13.15
C ARG A 203 -1.36 -13.00 12.76
N SER A 204 -2.60 -13.44 12.61
CA SER A 204 -2.92 -14.80 12.17
C SER A 204 -2.39 -15.06 10.75
N ALA A 205 -2.59 -14.10 9.84
CA ALA A 205 -2.10 -14.13 8.48
C ALA A 205 -0.57 -14.16 8.46
N ARG A 206 0.10 -13.29 9.21
CA ARG A 206 1.57 -13.27 9.33
C ARG A 206 2.14 -14.60 9.80
N THR A 207 1.48 -15.25 10.77
CA THR A 207 1.92 -16.57 11.27
C THR A 207 1.84 -17.64 10.18
N VAL A 208 0.70 -17.72 9.48
CA VAL A 208 0.48 -18.71 8.40
C VAL A 208 1.40 -18.41 7.21
N LEU A 209 1.41 -17.17 6.75
CA LEU A 209 2.19 -16.71 5.60
C LEU A 209 3.69 -16.80 5.85
N GLY A 210 4.17 -16.53 7.07
CA GLY A 210 5.58 -16.70 7.44
C GLY A 210 6.04 -18.16 7.34
N TRP A 211 5.17 -19.12 7.69
CA TRP A 211 5.46 -20.53 7.50
C TRP A 211 5.60 -20.88 6.01
N PHE A 212 4.68 -20.39 5.16
CA PHE A 212 4.73 -20.60 3.71
C PHE A 212 5.88 -19.85 3.02
N ALA A 213 6.25 -18.66 3.50
CA ALA A 213 7.40 -17.92 2.99
C ALA A 213 8.71 -18.71 3.17
N THR A 214 8.85 -19.35 4.34
CA THR A 214 10.07 -20.10 4.68
C THR A 214 10.08 -21.51 4.07
N TRP A 215 8.98 -22.25 4.20
CA TRP A 215 8.90 -23.67 3.85
C TRP A 215 8.08 -23.97 2.61
N GLY A 216 7.17 -23.07 2.23
CA GLY A 216 6.17 -23.30 1.18
C GLY A 216 6.81 -23.65 -0.16
N GLY A 217 7.92 -23.01 -0.54
CA GLY A 217 8.63 -23.31 -1.78
C GLY A 217 9.11 -24.75 -1.84
N VAL A 218 9.76 -25.21 -0.77
CA VAL A 218 10.30 -26.57 -0.65
C VAL A 218 9.17 -27.61 -0.57
N VAL A 219 8.15 -27.35 0.25
CA VAL A 219 7.00 -28.26 0.43
C VAL A 219 6.21 -28.39 -0.87
N THR A 220 5.94 -27.29 -1.54
CA THR A 220 5.22 -27.26 -2.83
C THR A 220 6.02 -28.01 -3.90
N ALA A 221 7.32 -27.72 -4.02
CA ALA A 221 8.18 -28.39 -4.99
C ALA A 221 8.24 -29.91 -4.76
N ILE A 222 8.42 -30.35 -3.51
CA ILE A 222 8.47 -31.78 -3.15
C ILE A 222 7.12 -32.45 -3.42
N ALA A 223 6.01 -31.82 -2.99
CA ALA A 223 4.67 -32.37 -3.18
C ALA A 223 4.33 -32.55 -4.67
N LEU A 224 4.58 -31.54 -5.49
CA LEU A 224 4.35 -31.62 -6.94
C LEU A 224 5.28 -32.65 -7.59
N LEU A 225 6.57 -32.64 -7.27
CA LEU A 225 7.55 -33.56 -7.86
C LEU A 225 7.21 -35.02 -7.53
N LEU A 226 6.95 -35.33 -6.25
CA LEU A 226 6.58 -36.68 -5.83
C LEU A 226 5.22 -37.09 -6.41
N GLY A 227 4.24 -36.18 -6.41
CA GLY A 227 2.94 -36.42 -7.01
C GLY A 227 3.03 -36.79 -8.49
N ILE A 228 3.83 -36.05 -9.26
CA ILE A 228 4.07 -36.30 -10.68
C ILE A 228 4.85 -37.61 -10.90
N LEU A 229 5.83 -37.92 -10.05
CA LEU A 229 6.67 -39.11 -10.17
C LEU A 229 5.90 -40.41 -9.84
N VAL A 230 4.99 -40.35 -8.86
CA VAL A 230 4.14 -41.49 -8.47
C VAL A 230 2.99 -41.71 -9.46
N ALA A 231 2.58 -40.67 -10.18
CA ALA A 231 1.43 -40.70 -11.09
C ALA A 231 1.56 -41.78 -12.18
N PRO A 232 0.46 -42.51 -12.50
CA PRO A 232 0.47 -43.50 -13.58
C PRO A 232 0.83 -42.90 -14.96
N SER A 233 0.58 -41.60 -15.14
CA SER A 233 0.88 -40.86 -16.38
C SER A 233 1.54 -39.51 -16.08
N ARG A 234 2.85 -39.52 -15.82
CA ARG A 234 3.67 -38.34 -15.46
C ARG A 234 3.42 -37.08 -16.31
N PHE A 235 3.22 -37.22 -17.62
CA PHE A 235 3.00 -36.08 -18.52
C PHE A 235 1.59 -35.46 -18.38
N LEU A 236 0.58 -36.30 -18.14
CA LEU A 236 -0.77 -35.80 -17.87
C LEU A 236 -0.83 -35.14 -16.50
N ALA A 237 -0.17 -35.75 -15.50
CA ALA A 237 -0.05 -35.19 -14.15
C ALA A 237 0.67 -33.84 -14.16
N LEU A 238 1.75 -33.70 -14.93
CA LEU A 238 2.45 -32.42 -15.14
C LEU A 238 1.52 -31.37 -15.78
N GLY A 239 0.78 -31.76 -16.83
CA GLY A 239 -0.17 -30.89 -17.52
C GLY A 239 -1.27 -30.37 -16.60
N LEU A 240 -1.90 -31.26 -15.82
CA LEU A 240 -2.94 -30.92 -14.86
C LEU A 240 -2.40 -30.11 -13.69
N ALA A 241 -1.22 -30.45 -13.14
CA ALA A 241 -0.60 -29.70 -12.06
C ALA A 241 -0.36 -28.24 -12.47
N GLY A 242 0.23 -28.00 -13.66
CA GLY A 242 0.44 -26.65 -14.18
C GLY A 242 -0.88 -25.88 -14.38
N LEU A 243 -1.89 -26.54 -14.94
CA LEU A 243 -3.20 -25.92 -15.16
C LEU A 243 -3.86 -25.51 -13.84
N PHE A 244 -3.89 -26.42 -12.86
CA PHE A 244 -4.52 -26.13 -11.58
C PHE A 244 -3.73 -25.11 -10.75
N CYS A 245 -2.40 -25.07 -10.85
CA CYS A 245 -1.59 -24.00 -10.24
C CYS A 245 -1.90 -22.63 -10.85
N ALA A 246 -2.03 -22.55 -12.19
CA ALA A 246 -2.41 -21.31 -12.85
C ALA A 246 -3.79 -20.83 -12.39
N LEU A 247 -4.76 -21.75 -12.33
CA LEU A 247 -6.11 -21.45 -11.87
C LEU A 247 -6.17 -21.07 -10.38
N SER A 248 -5.43 -21.77 -9.51
CA SER A 248 -5.42 -21.48 -8.07
C SER A 248 -4.78 -20.14 -7.76
N THR A 249 -3.71 -19.78 -8.46
CA THR A 249 -3.06 -18.46 -8.34
C THR A 249 -3.99 -17.37 -8.85
N GLY A 250 -4.59 -17.52 -10.04
CA GLY A 250 -5.55 -16.56 -10.56
C GLY A 250 -6.77 -16.37 -9.66
N ALA A 251 -7.30 -17.46 -9.09
CA ALA A 251 -8.42 -17.39 -8.15
C ALA A 251 -8.05 -16.62 -6.86
N LEU A 252 -6.85 -16.84 -6.31
CA LEU A 252 -6.40 -16.12 -5.12
C LEU A 252 -6.23 -14.61 -5.41
N LEU A 253 -5.66 -14.24 -6.55
CA LEU A 253 -5.51 -12.83 -6.94
C LEU A 253 -6.86 -12.14 -7.12
N LEU A 254 -7.84 -12.83 -7.71
CA LEU A 254 -9.21 -12.30 -7.83
C LEU A 254 -9.83 -12.06 -6.46
N ILE A 255 -9.65 -13.00 -5.53
CA ILE A 255 -10.13 -12.85 -4.15
C ILE A 255 -9.46 -11.63 -3.50
N ALA A 256 -8.13 -11.54 -3.58
CA ALA A 256 -7.37 -10.41 -3.04
C ALA A 256 -7.89 -9.08 -3.60
N TRP A 257 -8.02 -8.97 -4.92
CA TRP A 257 -8.55 -7.80 -5.63
C TRP A 257 -9.92 -7.36 -5.10
N THR A 258 -10.82 -8.31 -4.80
CA THR A 258 -12.18 -8.00 -4.34
C THR A 258 -12.27 -7.60 -2.87
N ILE A 259 -11.38 -8.10 -2.01
CA ILE A 259 -11.45 -7.90 -0.56
C ILE A 259 -10.82 -6.56 -0.16
N GLY A 260 -9.75 -6.12 -0.83
CA GLY A 260 -8.98 -4.95 -0.42
C GLY A 260 -9.77 -3.67 -0.18
N PRO A 261 -10.64 -3.23 -1.12
CA PRO A 261 -11.47 -2.03 -0.92
C PRO A 261 -12.43 -2.16 0.27
N GLN A 262 -12.81 -3.38 0.65
CA GLN A 262 -13.68 -3.60 1.81
C GLN A 262 -12.91 -3.46 3.14
N VAL A 263 -11.61 -3.76 3.13
CA VAL A 263 -10.76 -3.75 4.33
C VAL A 263 -10.16 -2.37 4.57
N MET A 264 -9.65 -1.69 3.53
CA MET A 264 -9.03 -0.36 3.67
C MET A 264 -10.04 0.77 3.78
N GLY A 265 -11.31 0.51 3.47
CA GLY A 265 -12.33 1.54 3.35
C GLY A 265 -12.32 2.23 1.99
N HIS A 266 -13.14 3.27 1.86
CA HIS A 266 -13.36 3.98 0.61
C HIS A 266 -12.75 5.38 0.69
N GLY A 267 -12.15 5.85 -0.40
CA GLY A 267 -11.58 7.18 -0.49
C GLY A 267 -10.29 7.20 -1.31
N PRO A 268 -9.79 8.40 -1.66
CA PRO A 268 -8.65 8.55 -2.56
C PRO A 268 -7.36 7.94 -1.99
N LEU A 269 -7.09 8.13 -0.70
CA LEU A 269 -5.93 7.56 -0.03
C LEU A 269 -6.01 6.02 0.13
N PRO A 270 -7.08 5.45 0.71
CA PRO A 270 -7.24 3.99 0.78
C PRO A 270 -7.11 3.30 -0.58
N GLU A 271 -7.68 3.88 -1.63
CA GLU A 271 -7.57 3.35 -2.99
C GLU A 271 -6.15 3.44 -3.54
N LEU A 272 -5.44 4.56 -3.29
CA LEU A 272 -4.04 4.71 -3.67
C LEU A 272 -3.17 3.65 -2.97
N LEU A 273 -3.30 3.51 -1.65
CA LEU A 273 -2.52 2.55 -0.87
C LEU A 273 -2.85 1.11 -1.27
N TRP A 274 -4.13 0.80 -1.53
CA TRP A 274 -4.52 -0.49 -2.07
C TRP A 274 -3.90 -0.75 -3.43
N SER A 275 -3.96 0.21 -4.35
CA SER A 275 -3.38 0.07 -5.69
C SER A 275 -1.86 -0.15 -5.64
N ALA A 276 -1.14 0.60 -4.79
CA ALA A 276 0.30 0.45 -4.58
C ALA A 276 0.65 -0.95 -4.03
N THR A 277 -0.25 -1.53 -3.22
CA THR A 277 -0.05 -2.85 -2.62
C THR A 277 -0.43 -3.99 -3.58
N ILE A 278 -1.59 -3.90 -4.23
CA ILE A 278 -2.18 -5.00 -4.99
C ILE A 278 -1.54 -5.16 -6.38
N ASN A 279 -1.13 -4.06 -7.03
CA ASN A 279 -0.60 -4.15 -8.40
C ASN A 279 0.70 -4.97 -8.46
N PRO A 280 1.72 -4.74 -7.61
CA PRO A 280 2.92 -5.57 -7.61
C PRO A 280 2.63 -7.04 -7.27
N LEU A 281 1.66 -7.29 -6.38
CA LEU A 281 1.24 -8.66 -6.04
C LEU A 281 0.59 -9.36 -7.25
N VAL A 282 -0.26 -8.64 -7.99
CA VAL A 282 -0.90 -9.14 -9.22
C VAL A 282 0.14 -9.44 -10.29
N ASP A 283 1.16 -8.59 -10.46
CA ASP A 283 2.24 -8.81 -11.43
C ASP A 283 3.02 -10.09 -11.12
N VAL A 284 3.39 -10.31 -9.85
CA VAL A 284 4.04 -11.55 -9.41
C VAL A 284 3.15 -12.76 -9.62
N GLY A 285 1.87 -12.66 -9.25
CA GLY A 285 0.92 -13.74 -9.41
C GLY A 285 0.62 -14.07 -10.89
N ALA A 286 0.58 -13.07 -11.76
CA ALA A 286 0.44 -13.24 -13.20
C ALA A 286 1.64 -13.99 -13.78
N LEU A 287 2.86 -13.60 -13.41
CA LEU A 287 4.09 -14.28 -13.83
C LEU A 287 4.08 -15.77 -13.42
N VAL A 288 3.64 -16.07 -12.21
CA VAL A 288 3.52 -17.46 -11.72
C VAL A 288 2.43 -18.22 -12.49
N ALA A 289 1.29 -17.59 -12.78
CA ALA A 289 0.21 -18.20 -13.54
C ALA A 289 0.63 -18.51 -14.99
N GLU A 290 1.35 -17.59 -15.63
CA GLU A 290 1.91 -17.76 -16.97
C GLU A 290 2.93 -18.90 -17.01
N GLY A 291 3.88 -18.92 -16.08
CA GLY A 291 4.86 -20.02 -15.96
C GLY A 291 4.17 -21.37 -15.76
N SER A 292 3.13 -21.41 -14.92
CA SER A 292 2.33 -22.61 -14.68
C SER A 292 1.55 -23.06 -15.92
N ALA A 293 1.03 -22.11 -16.71
CA ALA A 293 0.34 -22.40 -17.98
C ALA A 293 1.31 -22.97 -19.03
N LEU A 294 2.54 -22.46 -19.12
CA LEU A 294 3.57 -23.02 -20.00
C LEU A 294 3.93 -24.46 -19.61
N VAL A 295 4.05 -24.74 -18.32
CA VAL A 295 4.25 -26.12 -17.81
C VAL A 295 3.06 -27.01 -18.17
N ALA A 296 1.83 -26.49 -18.08
CA ALA A 296 0.62 -27.20 -18.46
C ALA A 296 0.65 -27.61 -19.94
N LEU A 297 0.92 -26.66 -20.84
CA LEU A 297 1.02 -26.88 -22.28
C LEU A 297 2.10 -27.91 -22.62
N LEU A 298 3.27 -27.81 -22.01
CA LEU A 298 4.36 -28.78 -22.18
C LEU A 298 3.94 -30.19 -21.74
N GLY A 299 3.29 -30.31 -20.57
CA GLY A 299 2.78 -31.57 -20.05
C GLY A 299 1.79 -32.24 -21.02
N PHE A 300 0.81 -31.48 -21.53
CA PHE A 300 -0.16 -31.99 -22.49
C PHE A 300 0.47 -32.36 -23.83
N ALA A 301 1.39 -31.55 -24.36
CA ALA A 301 2.09 -31.85 -25.61
C ALA A 301 2.89 -33.17 -25.53
N LEU A 302 3.63 -33.36 -24.43
CA LEU A 302 4.38 -34.60 -24.17
C LEU A 302 3.45 -35.80 -23.98
N HIS A 303 2.30 -35.61 -23.34
CA HIS A 303 1.29 -36.67 -23.19
C HIS A 303 0.74 -37.12 -24.55
N ILE A 304 0.38 -36.19 -25.42
CA ILE A 304 -0.13 -36.48 -26.77
C ILE A 304 0.94 -37.20 -27.62
N ALA A 305 2.18 -36.71 -27.60
CA ALA A 305 3.29 -37.30 -28.37
C ALA A 305 3.58 -38.74 -27.94
N THR A 306 3.62 -39.00 -26.63
CA THR A 306 3.90 -40.35 -26.09
C THR A 306 2.76 -41.33 -26.34
N ARG A 307 1.50 -40.87 -26.30
CA ARG A 307 0.33 -41.70 -26.64
C ARG A 307 0.29 -42.05 -28.13
N LYS A 308 0.64 -41.10 -29.01
CA LYS A 308 0.73 -41.33 -30.47
C LYS A 308 1.80 -42.37 -30.82
N ASN A 309 2.96 -42.31 -30.17
CA ASN A 309 4.02 -43.31 -30.38
C ASN A 309 3.64 -44.72 -29.92
N ARG A 310 2.83 -44.86 -28.86
CA ARG A 310 2.32 -46.18 -28.42
C ARG A 310 1.25 -46.77 -29.32
N ARG A 311 0.51 -45.97 -30.09
CA ARG A 311 -0.51 -46.45 -31.04
C ARG A 311 0.06 -46.85 -32.41
N ARG A 312 1.31 -46.47 -32.71
CA ARG A 312 2.02 -46.77 -33.97
C ARG A 312 2.90 -48.04 -33.88
N ARG A 313 3.09 -48.57 -32.69
CA ARG A 313 3.76 -49.85 -32.43
C ARG A 313 2.71 -50.91 -32.14
#